data_AF-A0A9Q1LDQ4-F1
#
_entry.id   AF-A0A9Q1LDQ4-F1
#
_cell.length_a   1.000
_cell.length_b   1.000
_cell.length_c   1.000
_cell.angle_alpha   90.00
_cell.angle_beta   90.00
_cell.angle_gamma   90.00
#
_symmetry.space_group_name_H-M   'P 1'
#
loop_
_entity.id
_entity.type
_entity.pdbx_description
1 polymer ?
#
loop_
_entity_poly.entity_id
_entity_poly.type
_entity_poly.pdbx_seq_one_letter_code
_entity_poly.pdbx_strand_id
1 'polypeptide(L)'
;MYEFYEKYWRPFGEILVQMETEGVLVDRAYLAEIEKVAKAEQLVAVNRFRNWAAKYCADAKHMNVGSDTQLRQLFFGGIQNRRNLDENLPYEKEFKVPNVDKVIEEGKKAAAKFRKIQLHRICDPIDTEIYTASGWPSVSGDALKALAGKVSANYDIFDDVDGNAEEDPETSVDEALATNNEAPSQNPEVSAYGSAYHAFGGGQKGIEACHAIAALCEVCSIDSLISNFILPLQGDDISGENGRIHCSLNINTETGRLSARRPNLQNQPALEKDRYKIRQAFVAALGNSLIVADYGQLEVRILAHLANCKSMLGAFKVGGDFHSRTAMHMYPRIREAVEKGHILLEWQGEDKPPVPLLKDAFGSERRKAKMLNFSIAYGKTTIGLSRDWKVSIKEAKETVERWYSDRKEVSDWQE
;
A
#
# COMPACT_ATOMS: atom_id res chain seq x y z
N MET A 1 27.14 -25.98 18.05
CA MET A 1 27.13 -24.49 18.01
C MET A 1 28.48 -23.92 17.58
N TYR A 2 29.60 -24.29 18.23
CA TYR A 2 30.92 -23.77 17.84
C TYR A 2 31.30 -24.06 16.37
N GLU A 3 31.08 -25.28 15.89
CA GLU A 3 31.33 -25.62 14.47
C GLU A 3 30.48 -24.81 13.50
N PHE A 4 29.21 -24.55 13.83
CA PHE A 4 28.33 -23.71 13.01
C PHE A 4 28.85 -22.27 12.96
N TYR A 5 29.32 -21.76 14.10
CA TYR A 5 29.93 -20.44 14.19
C TYR A 5 31.18 -20.34 13.31
N GLU A 6 32.14 -21.26 13.45
CA GLU A 6 33.39 -21.24 12.67
C GLU A 6 33.12 -21.46 11.17
N LYS A 7 32.19 -22.37 10.82
CA LYS A 7 31.93 -22.73 9.43
C LYS A 7 31.07 -21.72 8.67
N TYR A 8 30.08 -21.10 9.33
CA TYR A 8 29.09 -20.26 8.66
C TYR A 8 29.06 -18.84 9.21
N TRP A 9 28.96 -18.67 10.53
CA TRP A 9 28.67 -17.35 11.12
C TRP A 9 29.85 -16.38 11.04
N ARG A 10 31.07 -16.87 11.29
CA ARG A 10 32.29 -16.06 11.22
C ARG A 10 32.58 -15.60 9.79
N PRO A 11 32.63 -16.48 8.76
CA PRO A 11 32.77 -16.03 7.37
C PRO A 11 31.63 -15.13 6.90
N PHE A 12 30.39 -15.40 7.36
CA PHE A 12 29.26 -14.56 7.02
C PHE A 12 29.41 -13.13 7.57
N GLY A 13 29.93 -12.97 8.79
CA GLY A 13 30.24 -11.66 9.35
C GLY A 13 31.24 -10.85 8.51
N GLU A 14 32.28 -11.51 7.96
CA GLU A 14 33.25 -10.88 7.06
C GLU A 14 32.57 -10.38 5.76
N ILE A 15 31.67 -11.18 5.19
CA ILE A 15 30.88 -10.79 4.01
C ILE A 15 29.98 -9.59 4.32
N LEU A 16 29.33 -9.56 5.48
CA LEU A 16 28.47 -8.43 5.86
C LEU A 16 29.27 -7.13 5.98
N VAL A 17 30.45 -7.17 6.60
CA VAL A 17 31.34 -6.00 6.68
C VAL A 17 31.74 -5.53 5.28
N GLN A 18 32.05 -6.46 4.37
CA GLN A 18 32.35 -6.12 2.99
C GLN A 18 31.15 -5.46 2.30
N MET A 19 29.94 -6.00 2.46
CA MET A 19 28.72 -5.42 1.89
C MET A 19 28.44 -3.99 2.40
N GLU A 20 28.59 -3.77 3.71
CA GLU A 20 28.43 -2.43 4.30
C GLU A 20 29.49 -1.45 3.77
N THR A 21 30.74 -1.90 3.67
CA THR A 21 31.87 -1.07 3.23
C THR A 21 31.79 -0.71 1.75
N GLU A 22 31.35 -1.64 0.90
CA GLU A 22 31.19 -1.39 -0.53
C GLU A 22 29.97 -0.51 -0.83
N GLY A 23 28.84 -0.75 -0.16
CA GLY A 23 27.60 0.00 -0.41
C GLY A 23 27.04 -0.16 -1.82
N VAL A 24 26.06 0.67 -2.19
CA VAL A 24 25.40 0.66 -3.51
C VAL A 24 25.31 2.06 -4.11
N LEU A 25 25.51 2.19 -5.42
CA LEU A 25 25.32 3.49 -6.09
C LEU A 25 23.85 3.82 -6.22
N VAL A 26 23.54 5.09 -5.96
CA VAL A 26 22.20 5.65 -6.13
C VAL A 26 22.29 6.93 -6.95
N ASP A 27 21.49 6.99 -8.02
CA ASP A 27 21.34 8.18 -8.84
C ASP A 27 20.50 9.24 -8.11
N ARG A 28 21.20 10.17 -7.47
CA ARG A 28 20.59 11.27 -6.71
C ARG A 28 19.98 12.33 -7.60
N ALA A 29 20.52 12.54 -8.81
CA ALA A 29 19.95 13.50 -9.74
C ALA A 29 18.56 13.03 -10.19
N TYR A 30 18.45 11.73 -10.51
CA TYR A 30 17.17 11.09 -10.77
C TYR A 30 16.22 11.23 -9.58
N LEU A 31 16.66 10.90 -8.35
CA LEU A 31 15.82 11.03 -7.16
C LEU A 31 15.37 12.46 -6.90
N ALA A 32 16.20 13.47 -7.17
CA ALA A 32 15.85 14.87 -6.99
C ALA A 32 14.74 15.31 -7.96
N GLU A 33 14.75 14.82 -9.20
CA GLU A 33 13.64 15.06 -10.15
C GLU A 33 12.37 14.34 -9.72
N ILE A 34 12.50 13.08 -9.28
CA ILE A 34 11.37 12.32 -8.73
C ILE A 34 10.77 13.00 -7.49
N GLU A 35 11.60 13.59 -6.63
CA GLU A 35 11.13 14.34 -5.46
C GLU A 35 10.27 15.54 -5.86
N LYS A 36 10.66 16.28 -6.91
CA LYS A 36 9.87 17.42 -7.42
C LYS A 36 8.51 16.95 -7.91
N VAL A 37 8.47 15.87 -8.70
CA VAL A 37 7.22 15.28 -9.19
C VAL A 37 6.34 14.83 -8.03
N ALA A 38 6.90 14.08 -7.08
CA ALA A 38 6.17 13.57 -5.93
C ALA A 38 5.59 14.71 -5.08
N LYS A 39 6.34 15.79 -4.84
CA LYS A 39 5.87 16.98 -4.12
C LYS A 39 4.78 17.74 -4.89
N ALA A 40 4.86 17.81 -6.21
CA ALA A 40 3.84 18.44 -7.04
C ALA A 40 2.52 17.65 -6.98
N GLU A 41 2.57 16.33 -7.18
CA GLU A 41 1.39 15.46 -7.07
C GLU A 41 0.79 15.48 -5.65
N GLN A 42 1.64 15.47 -4.63
CA GLN A 42 1.21 15.64 -3.24
C GLN A 42 0.43 16.96 -3.08
N LEU A 43 0.98 18.08 -3.56
CA LEU A 43 0.34 19.39 -3.43
C LEU A 43 -1.03 19.42 -4.12
N VAL A 44 -1.17 18.79 -5.28
CA VAL A 44 -2.45 18.65 -5.99
C VAL A 44 -3.47 17.90 -5.12
N ALA A 45 -3.10 16.74 -4.59
CA ALA A 45 -3.98 15.94 -3.74
C ALA A 45 -4.35 16.65 -2.42
N VAL A 46 -3.39 17.35 -1.79
CA VAL A 46 -3.61 18.20 -0.61
C VAL A 46 -4.63 19.30 -0.91
N ASN A 47 -4.44 20.03 -2.02
CA ASN A 47 -5.30 21.14 -2.39
C ASN A 47 -6.71 20.67 -2.77
N ARG A 48 -6.82 19.53 -3.45
CA ARG A 48 -8.10 18.89 -3.75
C ARG A 48 -8.93 18.66 -2.48
N PHE A 49 -8.33 18.08 -1.44
CA PHE A 49 -9.02 17.90 -0.16
C PHE A 49 -9.35 19.23 0.52
N ARG A 50 -8.37 20.15 0.61
CA ARG A 50 -8.56 21.47 1.25
C ARG A 50 -9.67 22.28 0.61
N ASN A 51 -9.72 22.33 -0.73
CA ASN A 51 -10.74 23.07 -1.48
C ASN A 51 -12.14 22.49 -1.23
N TRP A 52 -12.27 21.16 -1.20
CA TRP A 52 -13.52 20.51 -0.85
C TRP A 52 -13.92 20.78 0.61
N ALA A 53 -13.00 20.61 1.57
CA ALA A 53 -13.27 20.82 2.99
C ALA A 53 -13.62 22.29 3.30
N ALA A 54 -13.03 23.24 2.58
CA ALA A 54 -13.30 24.67 2.71
C ALA A 54 -14.75 25.05 2.39
N LYS A 55 -15.47 24.24 1.60
CA LYS A 55 -16.91 24.42 1.35
C LYS A 55 -17.75 24.28 2.63
N TYR A 56 -17.24 23.55 3.63
CA TYR A 56 -17.94 23.26 4.89
C TYR A 56 -17.31 23.96 6.10
N CYS A 57 -16.00 24.20 6.07
CA CYS A 57 -15.25 24.90 7.11
C CYS A 57 -14.18 25.77 6.45
N ALA A 58 -14.39 27.09 6.34
CA ALA A 58 -13.54 27.99 5.54
C ALA A 58 -12.05 27.89 5.89
N ASP A 59 -11.74 27.74 7.17
CA ASP A 59 -10.37 27.63 7.70
C ASP A 59 -9.67 26.30 7.33
N ALA A 60 -10.43 25.28 6.89
CA ALA A 60 -9.88 24.03 6.39
C ALA A 60 -8.99 24.23 5.15
N LYS A 61 -9.15 25.34 4.41
CA LYS A 61 -8.25 25.72 3.30
C LYS A 61 -6.78 25.80 3.73
N HIS A 62 -6.51 26.09 5.00
CA HIS A 62 -5.16 26.29 5.54
C HIS A 62 -4.71 25.15 6.46
N MET A 63 -5.51 24.08 6.60
CA MET A 63 -5.20 23.00 7.52
C MET A 63 -3.98 22.19 7.09
N ASN A 64 -3.26 21.61 8.05
CA ASN A 64 -2.27 20.58 7.77
C ASN A 64 -2.98 19.23 7.63
N VAL A 65 -3.17 18.77 6.39
CA VAL A 65 -3.84 17.50 6.10
C VAL A 65 -3.04 16.27 6.56
N GLY A 66 -1.72 16.41 6.79
CA GLY A 66 -0.90 15.37 7.42
C GLY A 66 -1.03 15.31 8.94
N SER A 67 -1.83 16.19 9.56
CA SER A 67 -2.05 16.19 11.00
C SER A 67 -3.26 15.36 11.38
N ASP A 68 -3.01 14.18 11.97
CA ASP A 68 -4.06 13.32 12.53
C ASP A 68 -5.03 14.06 13.45
N THR A 69 -4.52 14.99 14.26
CA THR A 69 -5.34 15.78 15.19
C THR A 69 -6.28 16.74 14.46
N GLN A 70 -5.83 17.38 13.38
CA GLN A 70 -6.67 18.28 12.60
C GLN A 70 -7.71 17.52 11.77
N LEU A 71 -7.30 16.43 11.10
CA LEU A 71 -8.23 15.56 10.38
C LEU A 71 -9.28 14.95 11.32
N ARG A 72 -8.86 14.48 12.50
CA ARG A 72 -9.79 13.94 13.51
C ARG A 72 -10.78 14.99 14.00
N GLN A 73 -10.33 16.23 14.23
CA GLN A 73 -11.23 17.33 14.60
C GLN A 73 -12.26 17.59 13.49
N LEU A 74 -11.82 17.62 12.24
CA LEU A 74 -12.66 17.92 11.08
C LEU A 74 -13.74 16.84 10.83
N PHE A 75 -13.41 15.56 11.00
CA PHE A 75 -14.35 14.45 10.75
C PHE A 75 -15.16 14.04 11.98
N PHE A 76 -14.59 14.15 13.18
CA PHE A 76 -15.14 13.55 14.40
C PHE A 76 -15.31 14.54 15.56
N GLY A 77 -15.34 15.84 15.30
CA GLY A 77 -15.66 16.85 16.31
C GLY A 77 -16.94 16.51 17.09
N GLY A 78 -16.89 16.59 18.42
CA GLY A 78 -18.01 16.23 19.30
C GLY A 78 -18.15 14.73 19.62
N ILE A 79 -17.26 13.85 19.15
CA ILE A 79 -17.34 12.41 19.46
C ILE A 79 -16.82 12.09 20.87
N GLN A 80 -17.46 11.13 21.54
CA GLN A 80 -17.01 10.59 22.81
C GLN A 80 -15.86 9.60 22.62
N ASN A 81 -14.90 9.59 23.55
CA ASN A 81 -13.82 8.62 23.55
C ASN A 81 -14.33 7.24 23.99
N ARG A 82 -13.92 6.18 23.27
CA ARG A 82 -14.38 4.81 23.53
C ARG A 82 -13.77 4.17 24.78
N ARG A 83 -12.61 4.65 25.22
CA ARG A 83 -11.89 4.17 26.42
C ARG A 83 -12.17 5.03 27.65
N ASN A 84 -12.36 6.34 27.48
CA ASN A 84 -12.69 7.25 28.57
C ASN A 84 -14.02 7.97 28.27
N LEU A 85 -15.11 7.52 28.88
CA LEU A 85 -16.45 8.04 28.61
C LEU A 85 -16.64 9.49 29.09
N ASP A 86 -15.79 10.00 29.96
CA ASP A 86 -15.85 11.39 30.43
C ASP A 86 -15.17 12.36 29.45
N GLU A 87 -14.46 11.85 28.44
CA GLU A 87 -13.77 12.66 27.44
C GLU A 87 -14.57 12.72 26.13
N ASN A 88 -14.78 13.95 25.67
CA ASN A 88 -15.34 14.24 24.34
C ASN A 88 -14.35 15.08 23.54
N LEU A 89 -14.25 14.81 22.24
CA LEU A 89 -13.58 15.72 21.34
C LEU A 89 -14.40 17.02 21.30
N PRO A 90 -13.80 18.21 21.47
CA PRO A 90 -14.55 19.45 21.38
C PRO A 90 -15.23 19.56 20.00
N TYR A 91 -16.37 20.26 19.92
CA TYR A 91 -17.05 20.48 18.64
C TYR A 91 -16.21 21.33 17.68
N GLU A 92 -15.50 22.30 18.23
CA GLU A 92 -14.61 23.21 17.54
C GLU A 92 -13.29 23.35 18.30
N LYS A 93 -12.19 23.47 17.56
CA LYS A 93 -10.86 23.63 18.14
C LYS A 93 -9.98 24.56 17.32
N GLU A 94 -9.29 25.45 18.01
CA GLU A 94 -8.28 26.33 17.42
C GLU A 94 -6.94 25.59 17.27
N PHE A 95 -6.31 25.75 16.10
CA PHE A 95 -4.98 25.25 15.80
C PHE A 95 -4.05 26.37 15.33
N LYS A 96 -2.78 26.25 15.67
CA LYS A 96 -1.72 27.13 15.18
C LYS A 96 -1.01 26.47 14.00
N VAL A 97 -1.09 27.04 12.82
CA VAL A 97 -0.51 26.50 11.57
C VAL A 97 0.50 27.48 10.95
N PRO A 98 1.50 27.01 10.18
CA PRO A 98 2.41 27.88 9.46
C PRO A 98 1.67 28.82 8.50
N ASN A 99 2.05 30.09 8.47
CA ASN A 99 1.45 31.09 7.59
C ASN A 99 2.19 31.16 6.25
N VAL A 100 2.00 30.14 5.42
CA VAL A 100 2.71 30.00 4.14
C VAL A 100 2.31 31.11 3.15
N ASP A 101 1.04 31.54 3.20
CA ASP A 101 0.46 32.56 2.32
C ASP A 101 0.79 34.00 2.73
N LYS A 102 1.57 34.19 3.82
CA LYS A 102 1.93 35.50 4.40
C LYS A 102 0.73 36.43 4.61
N VAL A 103 -0.40 35.88 5.06
CA VAL A 103 -1.60 36.67 5.38
C VAL A 103 -1.30 37.55 6.59
N ILE A 104 -1.65 38.83 6.50
CA ILE A 104 -1.49 39.81 7.59
C ILE A 104 -2.80 39.85 8.37
N GLU A 105 -2.77 39.53 9.67
CA GLU A 105 -3.94 39.66 10.53
C GLU A 105 -4.37 41.12 10.66
N GLU A 106 -5.68 41.39 10.70
CA GLU A 106 -6.23 42.74 10.80
C GLU A 106 -5.59 43.51 11.96
N GLY A 107 -5.02 44.68 11.64
CA GLY A 107 -4.33 45.55 12.60
C GLY A 107 -2.82 45.31 12.77
N LYS A 108 -2.22 44.29 12.11
CA LYS A 108 -0.76 44.07 12.14
C LYS A 108 -0.08 44.62 10.88
N LYS A 109 1.18 45.05 11.02
CA LYS A 109 1.99 45.61 9.91
C LYS A 109 2.76 44.55 9.11
N ALA A 110 2.86 43.31 9.62
CA ALA A 110 3.61 42.23 9.00
C ALA A 110 2.94 40.88 9.28
N ALA A 111 3.08 39.94 8.34
CA ALA A 111 2.56 38.59 8.47
C ALA A 111 3.32 37.80 9.54
N ALA A 112 2.59 37.25 10.51
CA ALA A 112 3.19 36.37 11.52
C ALA A 112 3.62 35.05 10.89
N LYS A 113 4.67 34.40 11.44
CA LYS A 113 5.14 33.07 10.98
C LYS A 113 4.07 31.98 11.09
N PHE A 114 3.11 32.16 11.99
CA PHE A 114 2.01 31.25 12.23
C PHE A 114 0.70 32.02 12.26
N ARG A 115 -0.38 31.38 11.81
CA ARG A 115 -1.75 31.85 11.92
C ARG A 115 -2.59 30.88 12.73
N LYS A 116 -3.67 31.38 13.30
CA LYS A 116 -4.69 30.56 13.95
C LYS A 116 -5.74 30.14 12.91
N ILE A 117 -6.20 28.92 13.01
CA ILE A 117 -7.32 28.39 12.24
C ILE A 117 -8.29 27.69 13.20
N GLN A 118 -9.58 27.78 12.95
CA GLN A 118 -10.61 27.07 13.71
C GLN A 118 -11.18 25.95 12.86
N LEU A 119 -11.14 24.73 13.38
CA LEU A 119 -11.70 23.56 12.71
C LEU A 119 -12.85 22.99 13.55
N HIS A 120 -13.98 22.74 12.90
CA HIS A 120 -15.14 22.07 13.46
C HIS A 120 -15.55 20.88 12.60
N ARG A 121 -16.45 20.03 13.11
CA ARG A 121 -16.97 18.89 12.35
C ARG A 121 -17.69 19.37 11.08
N ILE A 122 -17.41 18.75 9.93
CA ILE A 122 -17.97 19.15 8.61
C ILE A 122 -19.13 18.29 8.11
N CYS A 123 -19.49 17.24 8.85
CA CYS A 123 -20.52 16.28 8.46
C CYS A 123 -21.30 15.74 9.65
N ASP A 124 -22.31 14.93 9.36
CA ASP A 124 -22.96 14.10 10.38
C ASP A 124 -21.96 13.07 10.95
N PRO A 125 -22.23 12.51 12.14
CA PRO A 125 -21.36 11.50 12.73
C PRO A 125 -21.06 10.37 11.74
N ILE A 126 -19.77 10.20 11.41
CA ILE A 126 -19.33 9.13 10.52
C ILE A 126 -19.15 7.85 11.33
N ASP A 127 -19.79 6.77 10.89
CA ASP A 127 -19.55 5.45 11.45
C ASP A 127 -18.11 5.00 11.12
N THR A 128 -17.37 4.66 12.18
CA THR A 128 -15.99 4.17 12.10
C THR A 128 -15.79 2.98 13.02
N GLU A 129 -15.11 1.96 12.50
CA GLU A 129 -14.75 0.76 13.24
C GLU A 129 -13.30 0.79 13.73
N ILE A 130 -12.50 1.74 13.23
CA ILE A 130 -11.05 1.79 13.46
C ILE A 130 -10.74 2.90 14.47
N TYR A 131 -10.25 2.50 15.64
CA TYR A 131 -9.89 3.38 16.75
C TYR A 131 -8.39 3.28 17.07
N THR A 132 -7.83 4.38 17.56
CA THR A 132 -6.47 4.42 18.10
C THR A 132 -6.39 3.60 19.39
N ALA A 133 -5.17 3.26 19.80
CA ALA A 133 -4.93 2.67 21.11
C ALA A 133 -5.36 3.59 22.27
N SER A 134 -5.55 4.90 22.04
CA SER A 134 -6.09 5.83 23.05
C SER A 134 -7.62 5.97 23.03
N GLY A 135 -8.33 5.21 22.18
CA GLY A 135 -9.80 5.18 22.15
C GLY A 135 -10.44 6.26 21.26
N TRP A 136 -9.65 7.01 20.49
CA TRP A 136 -10.15 8.00 19.55
C TRP A 136 -10.37 7.39 18.16
N PRO A 137 -11.28 7.93 17.33
CA PRO A 137 -11.35 7.56 15.92
C PRO A 137 -9.99 7.69 15.22
N SER A 138 -9.61 6.64 14.50
CA SER A 138 -8.41 6.66 13.69
C SER A 138 -8.64 7.43 12.39
N VAL A 139 -7.59 8.11 11.95
CA VAL A 139 -7.49 8.73 10.61
C VAL A 139 -6.25 8.17 9.87
N SER A 140 -5.81 6.97 10.26
CA SER A 140 -4.77 6.24 9.54
C SER A 140 -5.18 5.94 8.10
N GLY A 141 -4.23 5.61 7.23
CA GLY A 141 -4.52 5.30 5.83
C GLY A 141 -5.58 4.20 5.63
N ASP A 142 -5.65 3.21 6.52
CA ASP A 142 -6.69 2.17 6.45
C ASP A 142 -8.07 2.67 6.93
N ALA A 143 -8.09 3.58 7.91
CA ALA A 143 -9.31 4.26 8.32
C ALA A 143 -9.84 5.16 7.20
N LEU A 144 -8.99 5.99 6.60
CA LEU A 144 -9.35 6.85 5.47
C LEU A 144 -9.86 6.03 4.27
N LYS A 145 -9.25 4.87 3.97
CA LYS A 145 -9.76 3.96 2.93
C LYS A 145 -11.14 3.39 3.25
N ALA A 146 -11.41 3.06 4.51
CA ALA A 146 -12.75 2.61 4.93
C ALA A 146 -13.79 3.73 4.78
N LEU A 147 -13.40 4.98 5.08
CA LEU A 147 -14.26 6.15 4.89
C LEU A 147 -14.52 6.46 3.41
N ALA A 148 -13.48 6.42 2.57
CA ALA A 148 -13.58 6.71 1.14
C ALA A 148 -14.28 5.60 0.34
N GLY A 149 -13.94 4.33 0.62
CA GLY A 149 -14.33 3.18 -0.20
C GLY A 149 -13.31 2.87 -1.29
N LYS A 150 -13.73 2.10 -2.31
CA LYS A 150 -12.93 1.69 -3.47
C LYS A 150 -13.00 2.72 -4.61
N VAL A 151 -12.80 3.99 -4.29
CA VAL A 151 -12.82 5.08 -5.25
C VAL A 151 -11.41 5.49 -5.65
N SER A 152 -11.20 5.75 -6.95
CA SER A 152 -10.00 6.42 -7.44
C SER A 152 -10.06 7.91 -7.08
N ALA A 153 -8.93 8.54 -6.74
CA ALA A 153 -8.93 9.99 -6.52
C ALA A 153 -9.03 10.77 -7.83
N ASN A 154 -8.87 10.15 -9.01
CA ASN A 154 -9.05 10.79 -10.32
C ASN A 154 -10.54 10.91 -10.67
N TYR A 155 -11.28 11.75 -9.95
CA TYR A 155 -12.63 12.17 -10.34
C TYR A 155 -12.55 13.60 -10.86
N ASP A 156 -12.84 13.83 -12.14
CA ASP A 156 -12.90 15.20 -12.64
C ASP A 156 -14.18 15.85 -12.11
N ILE A 157 -14.00 16.80 -11.19
CA ILE A 157 -15.07 17.69 -10.76
C ILE A 157 -15.18 18.71 -11.90
N PHE A 158 -16.13 18.50 -12.81
CA PHE A 158 -16.53 19.53 -13.75
C PHE A 158 -17.15 20.68 -12.94
N ASP A 159 -16.42 21.79 -12.82
CA ASP A 159 -17.01 23.07 -12.42
C ASP A 159 -17.70 23.65 -13.66
N ASP A 160 -19.04 23.69 -13.64
CA ASP A 160 -19.86 24.53 -14.51
C ASP A 160 -19.58 26.01 -14.18
N VAL A 161 -18.76 26.70 -14.98
CA VAL A 161 -18.80 28.15 -15.16
C VAL A 161 -18.39 28.54 -16.59
N ASP A 162 -19.38 28.99 -17.37
CA ASP A 162 -19.39 29.87 -18.55
C ASP A 162 -18.35 29.71 -19.69
N GLY A 163 -18.84 29.20 -20.83
CA GLY A 163 -19.10 30.01 -22.03
C GLY A 163 -17.92 30.67 -22.75
N ASN A 164 -17.30 29.97 -23.71
CA ASN A 164 -17.39 30.34 -25.12
C ASN A 164 -16.65 29.32 -26.00
N ALA A 165 -17.33 28.94 -27.08
CA ALA A 165 -16.82 28.13 -28.17
C ALA A 165 -15.73 28.88 -28.93
N GLU A 166 -14.72 28.15 -29.41
CA GLU A 166 -14.35 28.18 -30.83
C GLU A 166 -13.45 26.97 -31.17
N GLU A 167 -13.73 26.42 -32.35
CA GLU A 167 -13.26 25.17 -32.95
C GLU A 167 -11.79 25.25 -33.40
N ASP A 168 -11.02 24.17 -33.14
CA ASP A 168 -10.20 23.31 -34.02
C ASP A 168 -9.62 23.84 -35.38
N PRO A 169 -8.61 23.19 -36.04
CA PRO A 169 -8.01 21.87 -35.77
C PRO A 169 -6.48 21.69 -36.07
N GLU A 170 -6.04 20.44 -35.83
CA GLU A 170 -5.01 19.66 -36.56
C GLU A 170 -3.51 19.80 -36.24
N THR A 171 -2.95 18.77 -35.59
CA THR A 171 -2.08 17.79 -36.29
C THR A 171 -1.86 16.52 -35.44
N SER A 172 -2.20 15.39 -36.06
CA SER A 172 -2.21 14.01 -35.56
C SER A 172 -0.93 13.24 -35.86
N VAL A 173 -0.47 12.37 -34.95
CA VAL A 173 -0.04 10.94 -35.14
C VAL A 173 0.52 10.43 -33.80
N ASP A 174 -0.19 9.59 -33.04
CA ASP A 174 -0.36 8.13 -33.12
C ASP A 174 0.58 7.35 -32.17
N GLU A 175 0.08 7.01 -30.98
CA GLU A 175 0.48 5.83 -30.22
C GLU A 175 -0.75 5.15 -29.63
N ALA A 176 -0.91 3.87 -29.97
CA ALA A 176 -2.12 3.07 -29.79
C ALA A 176 -2.43 2.76 -28.31
N LEU A 177 -3.52 3.35 -27.82
CA LEU A 177 -4.24 2.88 -26.63
C LEU A 177 -5.21 1.77 -27.01
N ALA A 178 -5.14 0.65 -26.29
CA ALA A 178 -6.14 -0.41 -26.34
C ALA A 178 -7.49 0.13 -25.83
N THR A 179 -8.48 0.00 -26.71
CA THR A 179 -9.87 0.40 -26.59
C THR A 179 -10.61 -0.33 -25.47
N ASN A 180 -11.15 0.43 -24.51
CA ASN A 180 -12.34 0.05 -23.76
C ASN A 180 -13.45 1.06 -24.11
N ASN A 181 -14.17 0.76 -25.20
CA ASN A 181 -15.43 1.43 -25.52
C ASN A 181 -16.54 0.76 -24.71
N GLU A 182 -16.85 1.31 -23.54
CA GLU A 182 -18.18 1.21 -22.93
C GLU A 182 -18.71 2.62 -22.72
N ALA A 183 -19.90 2.89 -23.28
CA ALA A 183 -20.61 4.15 -23.10
C ALA A 183 -20.91 4.41 -21.61
N PRO A 184 -20.94 5.68 -21.15
CA PRO A 184 -21.10 5.99 -19.74
C PRO A 184 -22.51 5.66 -19.27
N SER A 185 -22.68 4.53 -18.60
CA SER A 185 -23.90 4.26 -17.83
C SER A 185 -23.93 5.17 -16.60
N GLN A 186 -24.91 6.07 -16.57
CA GLN A 186 -25.24 6.91 -15.42
C GLN A 186 -25.71 6.05 -14.24
N ASN A 187 -24.78 5.66 -13.36
CA ASN A 187 -24.91 5.53 -11.91
C ASN A 187 -23.68 4.75 -11.40
N PRO A 188 -22.71 5.38 -10.73
CA PRO A 188 -21.64 4.61 -10.08
C PRO A 188 -22.28 3.70 -9.03
N GLU A 189 -21.94 2.40 -9.03
CA GLU A 189 -22.46 1.46 -8.03
C GLU A 189 -22.19 2.03 -6.63
N VAL A 190 -23.26 2.32 -5.87
CA VAL A 190 -23.19 2.83 -4.49
C VAL A 190 -22.32 1.93 -3.60
N SER A 191 -22.15 0.66 -3.98
CA SER A 191 -21.28 -0.34 -3.35
C SER A 191 -19.79 0.04 -3.30
N ALA A 192 -19.34 0.96 -4.16
CA ALA A 192 -17.95 1.38 -4.24
C ALA A 192 -17.57 2.39 -3.14
N TYR A 193 -18.53 3.11 -2.58
CA TYR A 193 -18.27 4.19 -1.64
C TYR A 193 -18.25 3.73 -0.19
N GLY A 194 -17.43 4.39 0.64
CA GLY A 194 -17.27 4.08 2.06
C GLY A 194 -18.28 4.80 2.96
N SER A 195 -18.06 4.77 4.28
CA SER A 195 -19.00 5.34 5.26
C SER A 195 -19.17 6.85 5.14
N ALA A 196 -18.23 7.57 4.52
CA ALA A 196 -18.38 9.00 4.26
C ALA A 196 -19.54 9.31 3.31
N TYR A 197 -19.89 8.41 2.39
CA TYR A 197 -21.00 8.64 1.47
C TYR A 197 -22.31 8.93 2.20
N HIS A 198 -22.64 8.11 3.20
CA HIS A 198 -23.85 8.26 3.98
C HIS A 198 -23.80 9.47 4.92
N ALA A 199 -22.64 9.74 5.53
CA ALA A 199 -22.47 10.86 6.46
C ALA A 199 -22.59 12.25 5.81
N PHE A 200 -22.48 12.33 4.48
CA PHE A 200 -22.69 13.55 3.70
C PHE A 200 -24.06 13.57 2.97
N GLY A 201 -24.98 12.68 3.37
CA GLY A 201 -26.35 12.62 2.84
C GLY A 201 -26.49 11.88 1.51
N GLY A 202 -25.46 11.16 1.06
CA GLY A 202 -25.43 10.43 -0.21
C GLY A 202 -25.48 11.33 -1.44
N GLY A 203 -25.82 10.74 -2.59
CA GLY A 203 -25.89 11.43 -3.88
C GLY A 203 -24.55 12.09 -4.24
N GLN A 204 -24.61 13.23 -4.91
CA GLN A 204 -23.41 13.95 -5.36
C GLN A 204 -22.51 14.40 -4.21
N LYS A 205 -23.09 14.85 -3.08
CA LYS A 205 -22.32 15.28 -1.90
C LYS A 205 -21.55 14.13 -1.25
N GLY A 206 -22.18 12.96 -1.16
CA GLY A 206 -21.54 11.73 -0.68
C GLY A 206 -20.41 11.27 -1.61
N ILE A 207 -20.62 11.33 -2.92
CA ILE A 207 -19.60 10.99 -3.93
C ILE A 207 -18.39 11.92 -3.78
N GLU A 208 -18.61 13.25 -3.75
CA GLU A 208 -17.54 14.24 -3.58
C GLU A 208 -16.75 14.02 -2.29
N ALA A 209 -17.44 13.70 -1.18
CA ALA A 209 -16.79 13.42 0.09
C ALA A 209 -15.86 12.21 0.01
N CYS A 210 -16.32 11.11 -0.57
CA CYS A 210 -15.49 9.92 -0.75
C CYS A 210 -14.27 10.19 -1.64
N HIS A 211 -14.42 10.93 -2.74
CA HIS A 211 -13.28 11.30 -3.59
C HIS A 211 -12.30 12.27 -2.92
N ALA A 212 -12.79 13.21 -2.12
CA ALA A 212 -11.92 14.10 -1.34
C ALA A 212 -11.12 13.30 -0.30
N ILE A 213 -11.75 12.37 0.42
CA ILE A 213 -11.05 11.49 1.39
C ILE A 213 -10.11 10.52 0.67
N ALA A 214 -10.42 10.08 -0.55
CA ALA A 214 -9.50 9.32 -1.38
C ALA A 214 -8.23 10.11 -1.70
N ALA A 215 -8.33 11.43 -1.93
CA ALA A 215 -7.17 12.30 -2.11
C ALA A 215 -6.27 12.32 -0.85
N LEU A 216 -6.83 12.25 0.36
CA LEU A 216 -6.03 12.07 1.58
C LEU A 216 -5.29 10.74 1.60
N CYS A 217 -5.92 9.65 1.12
CA CYS A 217 -5.25 8.36 1.00
C CYS A 217 -4.03 8.45 0.06
N GLU A 218 -4.15 9.21 -1.03
CA GLU A 218 -3.03 9.48 -1.92
C GLU A 218 -1.92 10.29 -1.25
N VAL A 219 -2.28 11.37 -0.54
CA VAL A 219 -1.32 12.15 0.24
C VAL A 219 -0.52 11.25 1.18
N CYS A 220 -1.18 10.40 1.97
CA CYS A 220 -0.51 9.46 2.87
C CYS A 220 0.41 8.48 2.12
N SER A 221 -0.01 8.00 0.94
CA SER A 221 0.80 7.10 0.13
C SER A 221 2.04 7.80 -0.43
N ILE A 222 1.90 9.02 -0.91
CA ILE A 222 2.99 9.82 -1.47
C ILE A 222 3.96 10.23 -0.35
N ASP A 223 3.45 10.72 0.78
CA ASP A 223 4.24 11.07 1.96
C ASP A 223 5.11 9.91 2.42
N SER A 224 4.53 8.71 2.50
CA SER A 224 5.27 7.50 2.86
C SER A 224 6.42 7.22 1.88
N LEU A 225 6.21 7.45 0.57
CA LEU A 225 7.27 7.25 -0.42
C LEU A 225 8.38 8.30 -0.29
N ILE A 226 8.00 9.56 -0.06
CA ILE A 226 8.94 10.67 0.11
C ILE A 226 9.78 10.47 1.38
N SER A 227 9.13 10.25 2.52
CA SER A 227 9.78 10.20 3.82
C SER A 227 10.62 8.95 4.05
N ASN A 228 10.18 7.79 3.52
CA ASN A 228 10.83 6.51 3.80
C ASN A 228 11.86 6.11 2.75
N PHE A 229 11.81 6.66 1.53
CA PHE A 229 12.68 6.24 0.43
C PHE A 229 13.35 7.40 -0.29
N ILE A 230 12.59 8.36 -0.83
CA ILE A 230 13.18 9.41 -1.69
C ILE A 230 14.13 10.32 -0.92
N LEU A 231 13.69 10.90 0.21
CA LEU A 231 14.55 11.77 1.01
C LEU A 231 15.71 11.03 1.68
N PRO A 232 15.48 9.87 2.35
CA PRO A 232 16.58 9.16 2.98
C PRO A 232 17.69 8.77 2.01
N LEU A 233 17.39 8.37 0.77
CA LEU A 233 18.41 7.97 -0.20
C LEU A 233 19.21 9.14 -0.79
N GLN A 234 18.81 10.38 -0.54
CA GLN A 234 19.51 11.59 -0.99
C GLN A 234 20.40 12.22 0.09
N GLY A 235 20.36 11.71 1.33
CA GLY A 235 21.13 12.28 2.45
C GLY A 235 22.65 12.16 2.27
N ASP A 236 23.39 13.22 2.56
CA ASP A 236 24.86 13.21 2.51
C ASP A 236 25.49 12.43 3.68
N ASP A 237 24.75 12.28 4.78
CA ASP A 237 25.16 11.59 6.00
C ASP A 237 25.24 10.05 5.85
N ILE A 238 24.71 9.52 4.75
CA ILE A 238 24.71 8.08 4.42
C ILE A 238 25.59 7.74 3.20
N SER A 239 26.18 8.74 2.55
CA SER A 239 27.13 8.52 1.44
C SER A 239 28.56 8.44 1.93
N GLY A 240 29.28 7.43 1.44
CA GLY A 240 30.74 7.43 1.47
C GLY A 240 31.33 8.42 0.46
N GLU A 241 32.64 8.62 0.50
CA GLU A 241 33.37 9.53 -0.40
C GLU A 241 33.20 9.18 -1.90
N ASN A 242 32.83 7.94 -2.20
CA ASN A 242 32.59 7.42 -3.54
C ASN A 242 31.14 7.62 -4.05
N GLY A 243 30.30 8.34 -3.30
CA GLY A 243 28.90 8.59 -3.66
C GLY A 243 27.99 7.34 -3.53
N ARG A 244 28.48 6.26 -2.92
CA ARG A 244 27.70 5.05 -2.63
C ARG A 244 26.98 5.21 -1.30
N ILE A 245 25.81 4.60 -1.22
CA ILE A 245 25.01 4.52 0.01
C ILE A 245 25.43 3.27 0.79
N HIS A 246 25.71 3.47 2.07
CA HIS A 246 26.10 2.41 2.99
C HIS A 246 24.99 2.22 4.03
N CYS A 247 24.45 1.01 4.13
CA CYS A 247 23.50 0.67 5.18
C CYS A 247 24.21 -0.12 6.28
N SER A 248 23.65 -0.09 7.49
CA SER A 248 24.05 -0.98 8.59
C SER A 248 23.14 -2.20 8.62
N LEU A 249 23.75 -3.38 8.54
CA LEU A 249 23.16 -4.71 8.61
C LEU A 249 23.26 -5.23 10.05
N ASN A 250 22.14 -5.70 10.58
CA ASN A 250 22.03 -6.26 11.91
C ASN A 250 21.59 -7.72 11.84
N ILE A 251 22.34 -8.59 12.51
CA ILE A 251 22.09 -10.03 12.58
C ILE A 251 21.18 -10.43 13.75
N ASN A 252 20.96 -9.52 14.71
CA ASN A 252 20.25 -9.84 15.95
C ASN A 252 18.74 -9.59 15.80
N THR A 253 18.08 -10.39 14.97
CA THR A 253 16.60 -10.44 14.90
C THR A 253 16.12 -11.76 15.46
N GLU A 254 14.94 -11.77 16.08
CA GLU A 254 14.34 -12.98 16.68
C GLU A 254 14.18 -14.13 15.69
N THR A 255 13.91 -13.80 14.42
CA THR A 255 13.71 -14.79 13.34
C THR A 255 15.01 -15.30 12.73
N GLY A 256 16.17 -14.73 13.10
CA GLY A 256 17.46 -15.00 12.47
C GLY A 256 17.65 -14.31 11.11
N ARG A 257 16.70 -13.48 10.65
CA ARG A 257 16.86 -12.63 9.46
C ARG A 257 17.83 -11.49 9.70
N LEU A 258 18.41 -10.96 8.63
CA LEU A 258 19.09 -9.67 8.67
C LEU A 258 18.06 -8.54 8.76
N SER A 259 18.40 -7.46 9.47
CA SER A 259 17.71 -6.17 9.35
C SER A 259 18.66 -5.07 8.85
N ALA A 260 18.19 -4.16 8.00
CA ALA A 260 18.98 -3.03 7.49
C ALA A 260 18.46 -1.69 8.03
N ARG A 261 19.37 -0.77 8.36
CA ARG A 261 19.05 0.59 8.81
C ARG A 261 20.08 1.62 8.32
N ARG A 262 19.67 2.89 8.32
CA ARG A 262 20.51 4.05 7.96
C ARG A 262 21.20 3.95 6.58
N PRO A 263 20.44 3.88 5.46
CA PRO A 263 18.99 3.75 5.33
C PRO A 263 18.54 2.27 5.32
N ASN A 264 17.24 2.00 5.38
CA ASN A 264 16.73 0.64 5.25
C ASN A 264 16.70 0.22 3.77
N LEU A 265 17.74 -0.49 3.32
CA LEU A 265 17.85 -0.99 1.95
C LEU A 265 17.12 -2.32 1.68
N GLN A 266 16.57 -2.98 2.71
CA GLN A 266 15.81 -4.22 2.54
C GLN A 266 14.35 -3.96 2.15
N ASN A 267 13.73 -2.93 2.74
CA ASN A 267 12.29 -2.69 2.61
C ASN A 267 11.94 -1.71 1.49
N GLN A 268 12.61 -1.80 0.34
CA GLN A 268 12.31 -0.93 -0.80
C GLN A 268 10.88 -1.19 -1.32
N PRO A 269 10.17 -0.18 -1.86
CA PRO A 269 8.79 -0.31 -2.33
C PRO A 269 8.63 -1.53 -3.23
N ALA A 270 7.59 -2.33 -3.04
CA ALA A 270 7.31 -3.44 -3.96
C ALA A 270 7.07 -2.89 -5.38
N LEU A 271 7.42 -3.64 -6.43
CA LEU A 271 7.34 -3.17 -7.82
C LEU A 271 5.95 -2.61 -8.16
N GLU A 272 4.88 -3.28 -7.72
CA GLU A 272 3.50 -2.86 -7.94
C GLU A 272 3.06 -1.64 -7.13
N LYS A 273 3.87 -1.21 -6.15
CA LYS A 273 3.63 -0.04 -5.29
C LYS A 273 4.66 1.07 -5.52
N ASP A 274 5.64 0.86 -6.37
CA ASP A 274 6.71 1.80 -6.64
C ASP A 274 6.24 2.87 -7.66
N ARG A 275 5.29 3.71 -7.23
CA ARG A 275 4.63 4.76 -8.03
C ARG A 275 5.63 5.61 -8.80
N TYR A 276 6.77 5.91 -8.18
CA TYR A 276 7.79 6.80 -8.71
C TYR A 276 9.04 6.08 -9.22
N LYS A 277 8.97 4.75 -9.38
CA LYS A 277 10.10 3.93 -9.89
C LYS A 277 11.39 4.22 -9.11
N ILE A 278 11.31 4.35 -7.79
CA ILE A 278 12.43 4.65 -6.89
C ILE A 278 13.53 3.60 -7.05
N ARG A 279 13.18 2.34 -7.31
CA ARG A 279 14.16 1.27 -7.55
C ARG A 279 15.09 1.53 -8.73
N GLN A 280 14.69 2.34 -9.72
CA GLN A 280 15.54 2.70 -10.85
C GLN A 280 16.71 3.61 -10.46
N ALA A 281 16.64 4.24 -9.28
CA ALA A 281 17.75 5.01 -8.74
C ALA A 281 18.95 4.12 -8.38
N PHE A 282 18.75 2.83 -8.08
CA PHE A 282 19.86 1.93 -7.76
C PHE A 282 20.56 1.48 -9.04
N VAL A 283 21.80 1.91 -9.20
CA VAL A 283 22.56 1.71 -10.45
C VAL A 283 23.85 0.95 -10.20
N ALA A 284 24.35 0.27 -11.25
CA ALA A 284 25.69 -0.29 -11.23
C ALA A 284 26.74 0.81 -11.48
N ALA A 285 27.98 0.57 -11.04
CA ALA A 285 29.09 1.42 -11.47
C ALA A 285 29.34 1.25 -12.98
N LEU A 286 29.98 2.25 -13.59
CA LEU A 286 30.29 2.21 -15.03
C LEU A 286 31.04 0.92 -15.42
N GLY A 287 30.56 0.27 -16.48
CA GLY A 287 31.11 -1.01 -16.95
C GLY A 287 30.61 -2.25 -16.20
N ASN A 288 29.78 -2.09 -15.17
CA ASN A 288 29.20 -3.19 -14.40
C ASN A 288 27.70 -3.34 -14.63
N SER A 289 27.12 -4.42 -14.07
CA SER A 289 25.69 -4.67 -14.06
C SER A 289 25.25 -5.17 -12.68
N LEU A 290 24.01 -4.86 -12.29
CA LEU A 290 23.41 -5.42 -11.07
C LEU A 290 22.79 -6.77 -11.40
N ILE A 291 23.12 -7.77 -10.59
CA ILE A 291 22.53 -9.11 -10.67
C ILE A 291 21.59 -9.26 -9.48
N VAL A 292 20.31 -9.51 -9.77
CA VAL A 292 19.30 -9.77 -8.75
C VAL A 292 18.96 -11.25 -8.78
N ALA A 293 19.12 -11.90 -7.64
CA ALA A 293 18.75 -13.30 -7.44
C ALA A 293 17.81 -13.40 -6.23
N ASP A 294 16.66 -14.05 -6.41
CA ASP A 294 15.68 -14.30 -5.36
C ASP A 294 15.26 -15.77 -5.40
N TYR A 295 15.10 -16.37 -4.22
CA TYR A 295 14.67 -17.76 -4.10
C TYR A 295 13.16 -17.86 -4.33
N GLY A 296 12.77 -18.55 -5.41
CA GLY A 296 11.37 -18.85 -5.68
C GLY A 296 10.72 -19.70 -4.58
N GLN A 297 9.83 -19.09 -3.79
CA GLN A 297 9.05 -19.74 -2.72
C GLN A 297 9.91 -20.41 -1.62
N LEU A 298 11.03 -19.79 -1.22
CA LEU A 298 11.98 -20.36 -0.24
C LEU A 298 11.31 -20.93 1.01
N GLU A 299 10.50 -20.13 1.70
CA GLU A 299 9.88 -20.54 2.98
C GLU A 299 8.99 -21.77 2.84
N VAL A 300 8.23 -21.85 1.74
CA VAL A 300 7.33 -22.97 1.50
C VAL A 300 8.10 -24.25 1.12
N ARG A 301 9.25 -24.10 0.46
CA ARG A 301 10.18 -25.21 0.20
C ARG A 301 10.82 -25.72 1.49
N ILE A 302 11.21 -24.82 2.39
CA ILE A 302 11.72 -25.16 3.71
C ILE A 302 10.63 -25.90 4.51
N LEU A 303 9.40 -25.38 4.53
CA LEU A 303 8.27 -26.04 5.18
C LEU A 303 8.03 -27.45 4.64
N ALA A 304 7.99 -27.61 3.31
CA ALA A 304 7.82 -28.92 2.68
C ALA A 304 8.91 -29.92 3.08
N HIS A 305 10.15 -29.44 3.23
CA HIS A 305 11.28 -30.25 3.66
C HIS A 305 11.19 -30.61 5.16
N LEU A 306 10.96 -29.63 6.03
CA LEU A 306 10.89 -29.82 7.49
C LEU A 306 9.72 -30.72 7.90
N ALA A 307 8.54 -30.50 7.31
CA ALA A 307 7.36 -31.32 7.53
C ALA A 307 7.40 -32.65 6.75
N ASN A 308 8.39 -32.85 5.87
CA ASN A 308 8.49 -34.01 4.97
C ASN A 308 7.20 -34.27 4.16
N CYS A 309 6.43 -33.21 3.84
CA CYS A 309 5.12 -33.31 3.23
C CYS A 309 5.23 -33.78 1.78
N LYS A 310 4.74 -34.99 1.48
CA LYS A 310 4.95 -35.64 0.18
C LYS A 310 4.25 -34.90 -0.96
N SER A 311 3.05 -34.40 -0.70
CA SER A 311 2.28 -33.60 -1.65
C SER A 311 3.04 -32.32 -2.06
N MET A 312 3.58 -31.57 -1.09
CA MET A 312 4.34 -30.36 -1.36
C MET A 312 5.68 -30.64 -2.05
N LEU A 313 6.43 -31.65 -1.59
CA LEU A 313 7.69 -32.06 -2.21
C LEU A 313 7.47 -32.51 -3.66
N GLY A 314 6.40 -33.27 -3.93
CA GLY A 314 6.00 -33.66 -5.28
C GLY A 314 5.68 -32.46 -6.15
N ALA A 315 4.87 -31.52 -5.66
CA ALA A 315 4.53 -30.29 -6.37
C ALA A 315 5.79 -29.47 -6.74
N PHE A 316 6.76 -29.33 -5.83
CA PHE A 316 8.00 -28.60 -6.12
C PHE A 316 8.94 -29.32 -7.10
N LYS A 317 8.93 -30.66 -7.14
CA LYS A 317 9.71 -31.45 -8.11
C LYS A 317 9.12 -31.36 -9.52
N VAL A 318 7.79 -31.35 -9.64
CA VAL A 318 7.10 -31.12 -10.91
C VAL A 318 7.36 -29.70 -11.42
N GLY A 319 7.50 -28.74 -10.50
CA GLY A 319 7.84 -27.36 -10.81
C GLY A 319 6.63 -26.47 -11.03
N GLY A 320 6.90 -25.31 -11.64
CA GLY A 320 5.93 -24.28 -11.96
C GLY A 320 5.26 -23.61 -10.76
N ASP A 321 3.99 -23.22 -10.90
CA ASP A 321 3.36 -22.27 -9.99
C ASP A 321 2.66 -22.97 -8.81
N PHE A 322 3.42 -23.12 -7.72
CA PHE A 322 2.94 -23.73 -6.48
C PHE A 322 1.64 -23.10 -5.96
N HIS A 323 1.49 -21.78 -6.03
CA HIS A 323 0.29 -21.11 -5.52
C HIS A 323 -0.96 -21.40 -6.35
N SER A 324 -0.79 -21.56 -7.67
CA SER A 324 -1.87 -21.99 -8.55
C SER A 324 -2.29 -23.42 -8.25
N ARG A 325 -1.33 -24.33 -8.01
CA ARG A 325 -1.61 -25.70 -7.55
C ARG A 325 -2.36 -25.68 -6.22
N THR A 326 -1.91 -24.87 -5.26
CA THR A 326 -2.61 -24.71 -3.97
C THR A 326 -4.05 -24.22 -4.16
N ALA A 327 -4.28 -23.21 -5.00
CA ALA A 327 -5.63 -22.69 -5.27
C ALA A 327 -6.55 -23.76 -5.88
N MET A 328 -6.04 -24.59 -6.80
CA MET A 328 -6.78 -25.74 -7.34
C MET A 328 -7.23 -26.72 -6.24
N HIS A 329 -6.44 -26.92 -5.19
CA HIS A 329 -6.83 -27.78 -4.07
C HIS A 329 -7.79 -27.11 -3.08
N MET A 330 -7.69 -25.79 -2.89
CA MET A 330 -8.57 -25.02 -2.01
C MET A 330 -10.00 -24.87 -2.55
N TYR A 331 -10.16 -24.80 -3.88
CA TYR A 331 -11.42 -24.45 -4.53
C TYR A 331 -11.87 -25.54 -5.52
N PRO A 332 -12.91 -26.34 -5.20
CA PRO A 332 -13.39 -27.42 -6.08
C PRO A 332 -13.74 -26.94 -7.50
N ARG A 333 -14.34 -25.76 -7.64
CA ARG A 333 -14.66 -25.15 -8.94
C ARG A 333 -13.44 -24.92 -9.83
N ILE A 334 -12.28 -24.64 -9.22
CA ILE A 334 -11.03 -24.42 -9.97
C ILE A 334 -10.47 -25.77 -10.42
N ARG A 335 -10.49 -26.77 -9.55
CA ARG A 335 -10.11 -28.15 -9.91
C ARG A 335 -10.92 -28.65 -11.11
N GLU A 336 -12.24 -28.51 -11.06
CA GLU A 336 -13.13 -28.92 -12.14
C GLU A 336 -12.82 -28.18 -13.45
N ALA A 337 -12.50 -26.89 -13.39
CA ALA A 337 -12.13 -26.11 -14.57
C ALA A 337 -10.79 -26.55 -15.19
N VAL A 338 -9.81 -26.96 -14.36
CA VAL A 338 -8.54 -27.55 -14.84
C VAL A 338 -8.79 -28.92 -15.46
N GLU A 339 -9.57 -29.78 -14.81
CA GLU A 339 -9.89 -31.14 -15.29
C GLU A 339 -10.67 -31.13 -16.62
N LYS A 340 -11.55 -30.14 -16.82
CA LYS A 340 -12.27 -29.92 -18.09
C LYS A 340 -11.41 -29.27 -19.18
N GLY A 341 -10.17 -28.91 -18.88
CA GLY A 341 -9.27 -28.23 -19.83
C GLY A 341 -9.67 -26.79 -20.16
N HIS A 342 -10.56 -26.16 -19.36
CA HIS A 342 -10.95 -24.77 -19.55
C HIS A 342 -9.86 -23.79 -19.11
N ILE A 343 -8.98 -24.21 -18.19
CA ILE A 343 -7.82 -23.46 -17.72
C ILE A 343 -6.60 -24.37 -17.56
N LEU A 344 -5.41 -23.79 -17.66
CA LEU A 344 -4.15 -24.51 -17.49
C LEU A 344 -3.42 -24.06 -16.22
N LEU A 345 -2.72 -24.97 -15.55
CA LEU A 345 -1.84 -24.62 -14.43
C LEU A 345 -0.56 -23.93 -14.93
N GLU A 346 -0.02 -24.45 -16.04
CA GLU A 346 1.28 -24.08 -16.59
C GLU A 346 1.23 -24.18 -18.12
N TRP A 347 2.05 -23.38 -18.79
CA TRP A 347 2.22 -23.40 -20.24
C TRP A 347 3.70 -23.17 -20.55
N GLN A 348 4.27 -24.01 -21.42
CA GLN A 348 5.69 -23.99 -21.79
C GLN A 348 5.93 -23.56 -23.25
N GLY A 349 4.88 -23.22 -24.00
CA GLY A 349 5.02 -22.72 -25.36
C GLY A 349 5.47 -21.26 -25.38
N GLU A 350 6.19 -20.88 -26.43
CA GLU A 350 6.58 -19.48 -26.68
C GLU A 350 5.37 -18.61 -27.07
N ASP A 351 4.33 -19.22 -27.63
CA ASP A 351 3.08 -18.56 -28.02
C ASP A 351 2.09 -18.37 -26.86
N LYS A 352 1.05 -17.57 -27.11
CA LYS A 352 -0.07 -17.39 -26.17
C LYS A 352 -0.72 -18.75 -25.85
N PRO A 353 -1.00 -19.05 -24.57
CA PRO A 353 -1.59 -20.33 -24.20
C PRO A 353 -2.98 -20.51 -24.84
N PRO A 354 -3.35 -21.74 -25.23
CA PRO A 354 -4.61 -22.03 -25.93
C PRO A 354 -5.85 -21.78 -25.06
N VAL A 355 -5.69 -21.83 -23.74
CA VAL A 355 -6.69 -21.45 -22.75
C VAL A 355 -6.01 -20.65 -21.62
N PRO A 356 -6.76 -19.84 -20.86
CA PRO A 356 -6.18 -19.02 -19.79
C PRO A 356 -5.43 -19.85 -18.75
N LEU A 357 -4.35 -19.28 -18.19
CA LEU A 357 -3.70 -19.88 -17.04
C LEU A 357 -4.54 -19.61 -15.78
N LEU A 358 -4.46 -20.51 -14.79
CA LEU A 358 -5.14 -20.36 -13.50
C LEU A 358 -4.79 -19.02 -12.86
N LYS A 359 -3.52 -18.60 -12.92
CA LYS A 359 -3.07 -17.30 -12.38
C LYS A 359 -3.78 -16.10 -13.01
N ASP A 360 -4.24 -16.23 -14.26
CA ASP A 360 -4.87 -15.16 -15.02
C ASP A 360 -6.40 -15.21 -14.82
N ALA A 361 -7.02 -16.40 -14.90
CA ALA A 361 -8.46 -16.59 -14.73
C ALA A 361 -8.93 -16.53 -13.26
N PHE A 362 -8.11 -17.00 -12.32
CA PHE A 362 -8.41 -17.11 -10.89
C PHE A 362 -7.33 -16.43 -10.04
N GLY A 363 -6.88 -15.24 -10.48
CA GLY A 363 -5.83 -14.48 -9.79
C GLY A 363 -6.19 -14.09 -8.34
N SER A 364 -7.47 -13.93 -8.00
CA SER A 364 -7.92 -13.67 -6.63
C SER A 364 -7.66 -14.85 -5.71
N GLU A 365 -8.09 -16.04 -6.12
CA GLU A 365 -7.94 -17.30 -5.39
C GLU A 365 -6.48 -17.70 -5.29
N ARG A 366 -5.69 -17.48 -6.36
CA ARG A 366 -4.25 -17.64 -6.31
C ARG A 366 -3.60 -16.72 -5.27
N ARG A 367 -4.04 -15.47 -5.15
CA ARG A 367 -3.55 -14.54 -4.10
C ARG A 367 -3.94 -15.02 -2.71
N LYS A 368 -5.16 -15.53 -2.50
CA LYS A 368 -5.59 -16.14 -1.24
C LYS A 368 -4.73 -17.36 -0.90
N ALA A 369 -4.43 -18.21 -1.88
CA ALA A 369 -3.57 -19.38 -1.73
C ALA A 369 -2.12 -19.01 -1.42
N LYS A 370 -1.57 -17.98 -2.08
CA LYS A 370 -0.25 -17.41 -1.74
C LYS A 370 -0.24 -16.96 -0.28
N MET A 371 -1.21 -16.14 0.12
CA MET A 371 -1.34 -15.66 1.48
C MET A 371 -1.46 -16.80 2.50
N LEU A 372 -2.25 -17.85 2.20
CA LEU A 372 -2.37 -19.02 3.07
C LEU A 372 -1.02 -19.70 3.29
N ASN A 373 -0.31 -20.00 2.20
CA ASN A 373 0.98 -20.70 2.25
C ASN A 373 2.01 -19.96 3.10
N PHE A 374 2.06 -18.63 3.00
CA PHE A 374 2.92 -17.82 3.88
C PHE A 374 2.40 -17.83 5.32
N SER A 375 1.09 -17.65 5.52
CA SER A 375 0.49 -17.46 6.84
C SER A 375 0.52 -18.72 7.70
N ILE A 376 0.45 -19.92 7.11
CA ILE A 376 0.51 -21.20 7.82
C ILE A 376 1.88 -21.41 8.47
N ALA A 377 2.98 -21.07 7.78
CA ALA A 377 4.31 -21.14 8.36
C ALA A 377 4.46 -20.27 9.63
N TYR A 378 3.62 -19.25 9.77
CA TYR A 378 3.60 -18.30 10.88
C TYR A 378 2.41 -18.46 11.84
N GLY A 379 1.65 -19.56 11.74
CA GLY A 379 0.58 -19.87 12.70
C GLY A 379 -0.63 -18.91 12.68
N LYS A 380 -0.92 -18.26 11.56
CA LYS A 380 -2.08 -17.34 11.47
C LYS A 380 -3.40 -18.09 11.65
N THR A 381 -4.30 -17.55 12.46
CA THR A 381 -5.61 -18.15 12.74
C THR A 381 -6.61 -17.94 11.61
N THR A 382 -7.66 -18.78 11.57
CA THR A 382 -8.79 -18.67 10.63
C THR A 382 -9.52 -17.33 10.73
N ILE A 383 -9.59 -16.73 11.91
CA ILE A 383 -10.16 -15.39 12.14
C ILE A 383 -9.29 -14.32 11.46
N GLY A 384 -7.97 -14.44 11.55
CA GLY A 384 -7.06 -13.54 10.85
C GLY A 384 -7.20 -13.67 9.32
N LEU A 385 -7.30 -14.91 8.83
CA LEU A 385 -7.46 -15.19 7.39
C LEU A 385 -8.81 -14.72 6.83
N SER A 386 -9.91 -14.83 7.59
CA SER A 386 -11.22 -14.37 7.14
C SER A 386 -11.26 -12.87 6.90
N ARG A 387 -10.59 -12.08 7.76
CA ARG A 387 -10.43 -10.63 7.59
C ARG A 387 -9.63 -10.28 6.35
N ASP A 388 -8.49 -10.93 6.16
CA ASP A 388 -7.63 -10.69 5.00
C ASP A 388 -8.32 -11.06 3.68
N TRP A 389 -8.99 -12.21 3.64
CA TRP A 389 -9.70 -12.70 2.46
C TRP A 389 -11.04 -12.01 2.23
N LYS A 390 -11.53 -11.25 3.22
CA LYS A 390 -12.85 -10.62 3.23
C LYS A 390 -13.97 -11.63 3.01
N VAL A 391 -13.91 -12.75 3.72
CA VAL A 391 -14.88 -13.86 3.65
C VAL A 391 -15.43 -14.19 5.03
N SER A 392 -16.48 -15.00 5.09
CA SER A 392 -17.00 -15.49 6.37
C SER A 392 -15.95 -16.35 7.10
N ILE A 393 -15.99 -16.36 8.43
CA ILE A 393 -15.11 -17.25 9.24
C ILE A 393 -15.32 -18.72 8.84
N LYS A 394 -16.57 -19.10 8.51
CA LYS A 394 -16.91 -20.44 8.04
C LYS A 394 -16.19 -20.78 6.73
N GLU A 395 -16.29 -19.93 5.72
CA GLU A 395 -15.62 -20.13 4.43
C GLU A 395 -14.09 -20.19 4.59
N ALA A 396 -13.52 -19.31 5.43
CA ALA A 396 -12.09 -19.34 5.71
C ALA A 396 -11.68 -20.67 6.34
N LYS A 397 -12.43 -21.15 7.34
CA LYS A 397 -12.19 -22.43 8.02
C LYS A 397 -12.24 -23.60 7.04
N GLU A 398 -13.29 -23.71 6.23
CA GLU A 398 -13.42 -24.79 5.24
C GLU A 398 -12.28 -24.78 4.21
N THR A 399 -11.83 -23.59 3.81
CA THR A 399 -10.72 -23.44 2.86
C THR A 399 -9.39 -23.91 3.47
N VAL A 400 -9.15 -23.58 4.74
CA VAL A 400 -7.97 -24.03 5.49
C VAL A 400 -8.00 -25.55 5.70
N GLU A 401 -9.15 -26.12 6.08
CA GLU A 401 -9.31 -27.57 6.26
C GLU A 401 -9.01 -28.34 4.96
N ARG A 402 -9.48 -27.84 3.81
CA ARG A 402 -9.14 -28.44 2.51
C ARG A 402 -7.64 -28.39 2.23
N TRP A 403 -6.96 -27.31 2.59
CA TRP A 403 -5.51 -27.19 2.42
C TRP A 403 -4.72 -28.19 3.28
N TYR A 404 -5.20 -28.50 4.49
CA TYR A 404 -4.56 -29.50 5.35
C TYR A 404 -4.92 -30.94 4.94
N SER A 405 -6.06 -31.16 4.28
CA SER A 405 -6.53 -32.50 3.90
C SER A 405 -5.55 -33.27 3.00
N ASP A 406 -4.79 -32.57 2.16
CA ASP A 406 -3.74 -33.11 1.28
C ASP A 406 -2.32 -32.82 1.78
N ARG A 407 -2.17 -32.27 2.99
CA ARG A 407 -0.90 -31.86 3.62
C ARG A 407 -0.88 -32.16 5.11
N LYS A 408 -1.38 -33.34 5.50
CA LYS A 408 -1.49 -33.73 6.91
C LYS A 408 -0.15 -33.65 7.65
N GLU A 409 0.94 -33.98 6.97
CA GLU A 409 2.29 -33.93 7.56
C GLU A 409 2.70 -32.52 8.00
N VAL A 410 2.12 -31.47 7.40
CA VAL A 410 2.32 -30.10 7.88
C VAL A 410 1.60 -29.85 9.19
N SER A 411 0.38 -30.37 9.34
CA SER A 411 -0.36 -30.28 10.61
C SER A 411 0.40 -31.00 11.71
N ASP A 412 0.84 -32.23 11.42
CA ASP A 412 1.58 -33.06 12.38
C ASP A 412 2.94 -32.44 12.78
N TRP A 413 3.55 -31.62 11.92
CA TRP A 413 4.80 -30.90 12.22
C TRP A 413 4.58 -29.63 13.07
N GLN A 414 3.37 -29.06 13.04
CA GLN A 414 3.04 -27.85 13.79
C GLN A 414 2.65 -28.15 15.25
N GLU A 415 2.16 -29.36 15.52
CA GLU A 415 1.93 -29.90 16.86
C GLU A 415 3.23 -30.35 17.52
#